data_AF-A0A839NRC2-F1
#
_entry.id   AF-A0A839NRC2-F1
#
_cell.length_a   1.000
_cell.length_b   1.000
_cell.length_c   1.000
_cell.angle_alpha   90.00
_cell.angle_beta   90.00
_cell.angle_gamma   90.00
#
_symmetry.space_group_name_H-M   'P 1'
#
loop_
_entity.id
_entity.type
_entity.pdbx_description
1 polymer ?
#
loop_
_entity_poly.entity_id
_entity_poly.type
_entity_poly.pdbx_seq_one_letter_code
_entity_poly.pdbx_strand_id
1 'polypeptide(L)'
;MESLKQNARSYRADAVIGFSVNIDEISGKGTQIFMITAIGTPVLLNEIKHIQAEVVGGDIDGSVIKNKVKASLIIERYTGIYTMDNATAEFIATSRLTEFVPLLFKAMNDDSGLAQEYIDRQATLFRYFDFLDKDQAIAILYGQLLSDDLTGAQFKIISKAISSSNLIDYDQVEKLLAGSLLAKKAALKVLTLDKDWYSAQDIAYLQTLKGEG
;
A
#
# COMPACT_ATOMS: atom_id res chain seq x y z
N MET A 1 -6.05 13.14 -28.29
CA MET A 1 -6.28 12.07 -27.28
C MET A 1 -6.97 10.85 -27.87
N GLU A 2 -7.91 11.02 -28.81
CA GLU A 2 -8.62 9.94 -29.51
C GLU A 2 -7.69 8.89 -30.13
N SER A 3 -6.65 9.33 -30.84
CA SER A 3 -5.69 8.46 -31.53
C SER A 3 -4.92 7.55 -30.56
N LEU A 4 -4.59 8.05 -29.37
CA LEU A 4 -3.92 7.24 -28.34
C LEU A 4 -4.86 6.17 -27.78
N LYS A 5 -6.13 6.51 -27.52
CA LYS A 5 -7.14 5.55 -27.09
C LYS A 5 -7.40 4.48 -28.16
N GLN A 6 -7.45 4.88 -29.43
CA GLN A 6 -7.66 3.95 -30.54
C GLN A 6 -6.47 2.98 -30.68
N ASN A 7 -5.24 3.48 -30.55
CA ASN A 7 -4.04 2.64 -30.53
C ASN A 7 -4.03 1.69 -29.32
N ALA A 8 -4.34 2.16 -28.12
CA ALA A 8 -4.42 1.30 -26.93
C ALA A 8 -5.48 0.19 -27.10
N ARG A 9 -6.65 0.51 -27.66
CA ARG A 9 -7.70 -0.47 -27.97
C ARG A 9 -7.26 -1.51 -28.99
N SER A 10 -6.41 -1.16 -29.95
CA SER A 10 -5.86 -2.13 -30.92
C SER A 10 -5.00 -3.21 -30.26
N TYR A 11 -4.39 -2.88 -29.10
CA TYR A 11 -3.66 -3.82 -28.24
C TYR A 11 -4.56 -4.52 -27.21
N ARG A 12 -5.89 -4.37 -27.30
CA ARG A 12 -6.86 -4.88 -26.31
C ARG A 12 -6.62 -4.40 -24.88
N ALA A 13 -5.94 -3.26 -24.72
CA ALA A 13 -5.77 -2.63 -23.42
C ALA A 13 -7.07 -1.92 -22.98
N ASP A 14 -7.32 -1.91 -21.68
CA ASP A 14 -8.43 -1.20 -21.03
C ASP A 14 -7.97 0.07 -20.29
N ALA A 15 -6.66 0.24 -20.08
CA ALA A 15 -6.05 1.43 -19.50
C ALA A 15 -4.73 1.83 -20.18
N VAL A 16 -4.31 3.07 -19.94
CA VAL A 16 -3.00 3.62 -20.35
C VAL A 16 -2.33 4.24 -19.13
N ILE A 17 -1.15 3.74 -18.76
CA ILE A 17 -0.36 4.22 -17.61
C ILE A 17 0.86 5.00 -18.07
N GLY A 18 1.41 5.84 -17.18
CA GLY A 18 2.57 6.68 -17.50
C GLY A 18 2.29 7.72 -18.59
N PHE A 19 1.07 8.27 -18.60
CA PHE A 19 0.63 9.22 -19.60
C PHE A 19 1.42 10.53 -19.49
N SER A 20 2.02 10.97 -20.59
CA SER A 20 2.73 12.25 -20.70
C SER A 20 2.37 12.97 -22.00
N VAL A 21 2.35 14.30 -21.94
CA VAL A 21 2.06 15.17 -23.08
C VAL A 21 3.21 16.14 -23.25
N ASN A 22 3.80 16.15 -24.43
CA ASN A 22 4.74 17.17 -24.87
C ASN A 22 4.10 18.07 -25.93
N ILE A 23 4.44 19.36 -25.89
CA ILE A 23 3.95 20.35 -26.86
C ILE A 23 5.18 21.05 -27.43
N ASP A 24 5.45 20.79 -28.71
CA ASP A 24 6.58 21.36 -29.44
C ASP A 24 6.08 22.40 -30.45
N GLU A 25 6.70 23.56 -30.50
CA GLU A 25 6.45 24.54 -31.56
C GLU A 25 7.30 24.19 -32.79
N ILE A 26 6.66 23.97 -33.93
CA ILE A 26 7.28 23.78 -35.23
C ILE A 26 6.87 24.96 -36.12
N SER A 27 7.79 25.89 -36.32
CA SER A 27 7.56 27.06 -37.17
C SER A 27 7.97 26.80 -38.63
N GLY A 28 7.15 27.28 -39.57
CA GLY A 28 7.45 27.22 -41.00
C GLY A 28 6.76 28.35 -41.75
N LYS A 29 7.53 29.15 -42.50
CA LYS A 29 7.04 30.24 -43.37
C LYS A 29 6.01 31.18 -42.72
N GLY A 30 6.30 31.67 -41.51
CA GLY A 30 5.48 32.69 -40.84
C GLY A 30 4.19 32.19 -40.17
N THR A 31 3.97 30.87 -40.12
CA THR A 31 2.88 30.26 -39.34
C THR A 31 3.48 29.46 -38.18
N GLN A 32 2.97 29.69 -36.96
CA GLN A 32 3.29 28.87 -35.79
C GLN A 32 2.37 27.65 -35.78
N ILE A 33 2.95 26.45 -35.82
CA ILE A 33 2.22 25.19 -35.70
C ILE A 33 2.71 24.53 -34.40
N PHE A 34 1.78 24.02 -33.60
CA PHE A 34 2.10 23.27 -32.39
C PHE A 34 1.92 21.77 -32.66
N MET A 35 2.97 20.99 -32.46
CA MET A 35 2.90 19.54 -32.41
C MET A 35 2.59 19.12 -30.98
N ILE A 36 1.49 18.41 -30.79
CA ILE A 36 1.13 17.82 -29.49
C ILE A 36 1.42 16.32 -29.58
N THR A 37 2.39 15.87 -28.80
CA THR A 37 2.78 14.46 -28.71
C THR A 37 2.28 13.90 -27.38
N ALA A 38 1.45 12.86 -27.41
CA ALA A 38 0.99 12.18 -26.22
C ALA A 38 1.51 10.73 -26.22
N ILE A 39 2.16 10.32 -25.13
CA ILE A 39 2.72 8.98 -24.95
C ILE A 39 2.16 8.33 -23.69
N GLY A 40 2.12 7.00 -23.67
CA GLY A 40 1.72 6.20 -22.52
C GLY A 40 1.76 4.71 -22.85
N THR A 41 1.79 3.87 -21.82
CA THR A 41 1.88 2.41 -21.95
C THR A 41 0.48 1.79 -21.85
N PRO A 42 -0.01 1.11 -22.90
CA PRO A 42 -1.29 0.40 -22.83
C PRO A 42 -1.16 -0.86 -21.95
N VAL A 43 -2.10 -1.04 -21.02
CA VAL A 43 -2.14 -2.18 -20.09
C VAL A 43 -3.54 -2.78 -20.00
N LEU A 44 -3.62 -4.05 -19.60
CA LEU A 44 -4.86 -4.71 -19.23
C LEU A 44 -4.94 -4.76 -17.70
N LEU A 45 -5.94 -4.13 -17.12
CA LEU A 45 -6.18 -4.14 -15.69
C LEU A 45 -6.95 -5.39 -15.32
N ASN A 46 -6.39 -6.19 -14.42
CA ASN A 46 -7.18 -7.21 -13.75
C ASN A 46 -8.01 -6.53 -12.67
N GLU A 47 -9.33 -6.51 -12.83
CA GLU A 47 -10.24 -6.09 -11.76
C GLU A 47 -10.08 -7.01 -10.55
N ILE A 48 -9.41 -6.52 -9.52
CA ILE A 48 -9.40 -7.15 -8.22
C ILE A 48 -10.77 -6.86 -7.61
N LYS A 49 -11.64 -7.87 -7.52
CA LYS A 49 -12.94 -7.75 -6.85
C LYS A 49 -12.70 -7.42 -5.38
N HIS A 50 -12.80 -6.14 -5.02
CA HIS A 50 -12.74 -5.73 -3.64
C HIS A 50 -13.94 -6.27 -2.88
N ILE A 51 -13.66 -6.92 -1.76
CA ILE A 51 -14.70 -7.26 -0.80
C ILE A 51 -15.13 -5.95 -0.12
N GLN A 52 -16.44 -5.68 -0.12
CA GLN A 52 -16.97 -4.49 0.53
C GLN A 52 -16.69 -4.58 2.04
N ALA A 53 -16.02 -3.56 2.58
CA ALA A 53 -15.94 -3.35 4.01
C ALA A 53 -17.30 -2.87 4.55
N GLU A 54 -17.58 -3.15 5.83
CA GLU A 54 -18.86 -2.80 6.46
C GLU A 54 -19.16 -1.29 6.38
N VAL A 55 -20.39 -0.96 5.97
CA VAL A 55 -20.98 0.35 6.25
C VAL A 55 -21.67 0.24 7.60
N VAL A 56 -21.14 0.91 8.63
CA VAL A 56 -21.76 0.94 9.96
C VAL A 56 -23.08 1.71 9.86
N GLY A 57 -24.21 1.02 10.08
CA GLY A 57 -25.52 1.65 10.27
C GLY A 57 -26.65 1.29 9.29
N GLY A 58 -26.49 0.28 8.44
CA GLY A 58 -27.54 -0.21 7.52
C GLY A 58 -27.79 -1.72 7.61
N ASP A 59 -28.78 -2.23 6.86
CA ASP A 59 -29.03 -3.66 6.71
C ASP A 59 -27.76 -4.37 6.20
N ILE A 60 -27.35 -5.44 6.89
CA ILE A 60 -26.11 -6.16 6.59
C ILE A 60 -26.38 -7.17 5.46
N ASP A 61 -25.68 -7.04 4.34
CA ASP A 61 -25.72 -8.02 3.25
C ASP A 61 -25.18 -9.39 3.73
N GLY A 62 -25.87 -10.47 3.37
CA GLY A 62 -25.46 -11.84 3.69
C GLY A 62 -24.09 -12.22 3.12
N SER A 63 -23.58 -11.49 2.12
CA SER A 63 -22.20 -11.63 1.64
C SER A 63 -21.16 -11.23 2.71
N VAL A 64 -21.45 -10.20 3.53
CA VAL A 64 -20.59 -9.75 4.63
C VAL A 64 -20.49 -10.82 5.70
N ILE A 65 -21.61 -11.43 6.08
CA ILE A 65 -21.65 -12.53 7.06
C ILE A 65 -20.82 -13.72 6.55
N LYS A 66 -20.99 -14.11 5.29
CA LYS A 66 -20.20 -15.20 4.68
C LYS A 66 -18.70 -14.90 4.71
N ASN A 67 -18.30 -13.66 4.45
CA ASN A 67 -16.90 -13.25 4.47
C ASN A 67 -16.33 -13.26 5.89
N LYS A 68 -17.08 -12.79 6.89
CA LYS A 68 -16.68 -12.87 8.31
C LYS A 68 -16.53 -14.30 8.79
N VAL A 69 -17.49 -15.18 8.50
CA VAL A 69 -17.39 -16.62 8.82
C VAL A 69 -16.17 -17.23 8.15
N LYS A 70 -15.92 -16.90 6.87
CA LYS A 70 -14.73 -17.36 6.15
C LYS A 70 -13.43 -16.83 6.80
N ALA A 71 -13.41 -15.58 7.25
CA ALA A 71 -12.27 -15.01 7.96
C ALA A 71 -12.01 -15.74 9.28
N SER A 72 -13.05 -15.97 10.10
CA SER A 72 -12.93 -16.75 11.33
C SER A 72 -12.37 -18.14 11.09
N LEU A 73 -12.88 -18.86 10.08
CA LEU A 73 -12.38 -20.19 9.72
C LEU A 73 -10.91 -20.17 9.28
N ILE A 74 -10.49 -19.14 8.54
CA ILE A 74 -9.09 -18.97 8.12
C ILE A 74 -8.21 -18.68 9.34
N ILE A 75 -8.63 -17.78 10.23
CA ILE A 75 -7.87 -17.42 11.43
C ILE A 75 -7.73 -18.63 12.38
N GLU A 76 -8.78 -19.44 12.52
CA GLU A 76 -8.74 -20.68 13.31
C GLU A 76 -7.85 -21.75 12.68
N ARG A 77 -7.90 -21.89 11.36
CA ARG A 77 -7.17 -22.93 10.62
C ARG A 77 -5.67 -22.62 10.50
N TYR A 78 -5.31 -21.36 10.30
CA TYR A 78 -3.95 -20.95 10.00
C TYR A 78 -3.32 -20.27 11.20
N THR A 79 -2.36 -20.95 11.81
CA THR A 79 -1.55 -20.40 12.89
C THR A 79 -0.25 -19.75 12.40
N GLY A 80 0.05 -19.80 11.10
CA GLY A 80 1.23 -19.25 10.44
C GLY A 80 1.13 -19.36 8.92
N ILE A 81 2.16 -18.90 8.20
CA ILE A 81 2.13 -18.80 6.72
C ILE A 81 2.45 -20.11 5.99
N TYR A 82 3.00 -21.10 6.71
CA TYR A 82 3.56 -22.29 6.11
C TYR A 82 2.52 -23.17 5.41
N THR A 83 1.37 -23.38 6.05
CA THR A 83 0.31 -24.25 5.54
C THR A 83 -0.69 -23.52 4.64
N MET A 84 -0.55 -22.19 4.51
CA MET A 84 -1.45 -21.34 3.74
C MET A 84 -1.18 -21.50 2.25
N ASP A 85 -2.22 -21.72 1.47
CA ASP A 85 -2.11 -21.71 0.02
C ASP A 85 -2.13 -20.27 -0.55
N ASN A 86 -1.67 -20.12 -1.79
CA ASN A 86 -1.57 -18.81 -2.42
C ASN A 86 -2.95 -18.16 -2.66
N ALA A 87 -4.00 -18.96 -2.86
CA ALA A 87 -5.36 -18.44 -3.04
C ALA A 87 -5.92 -17.82 -1.76
N THR A 88 -5.61 -18.42 -0.61
CA THR A 88 -5.96 -17.91 0.71
C THR A 88 -5.16 -16.65 1.04
N ALA A 89 -3.87 -16.62 0.70
CA ALA A 89 -3.05 -15.42 0.86
C ALA A 89 -3.58 -14.23 0.03
N GLU A 90 -3.95 -14.45 -1.24
CA GLU A 90 -4.54 -13.41 -2.09
C GLU A 90 -5.91 -12.96 -1.57
N PHE A 91 -6.73 -13.90 -1.07
CA PHE A 91 -8.00 -13.57 -0.44
C PHE A 91 -7.81 -12.66 0.78
N ILE A 92 -6.88 -13.00 1.67
CA ILE A 92 -6.56 -12.16 2.84
C ILE A 92 -6.13 -10.77 2.36
N ALA A 93 -5.15 -10.69 1.45
CA ALA A 93 -4.61 -9.44 0.95
C ALA A 93 -5.68 -8.51 0.35
N THR A 94 -6.69 -9.07 -0.31
CA THR A 94 -7.71 -8.28 -1.02
C THR A 94 -9.01 -8.07 -0.23
N SER A 95 -9.12 -8.66 0.97
CA SER A 95 -10.38 -8.71 1.73
C SER A 95 -10.76 -7.43 2.46
N ARG A 96 -9.79 -6.56 2.80
CA ARG A 96 -9.96 -5.38 3.67
C ARG A 96 -10.50 -5.69 5.08
N LEU A 97 -10.55 -6.96 5.48
CA LEU A 97 -11.08 -7.40 6.77
C LEU A 97 -10.04 -7.27 7.87
N THR A 98 -10.30 -6.37 8.83
CA THR A 98 -9.39 -6.07 9.95
C THR A 98 -9.15 -7.26 10.87
N GLU A 99 -10.03 -8.27 10.83
CA GLU A 99 -9.90 -9.53 11.56
C GLU A 99 -8.62 -10.29 11.20
N PHE A 100 -8.01 -10.05 10.02
CA PHE A 100 -6.76 -10.70 9.64
C PHE A 100 -5.50 -10.07 10.23
N VAL A 101 -5.59 -8.89 10.85
CA VAL A 101 -4.43 -8.16 11.40
C VAL A 101 -3.60 -9.02 12.38
N PRO A 102 -4.18 -9.75 13.35
CA PRO A 102 -3.40 -10.61 14.25
C PRO A 102 -2.63 -11.71 13.51
N LEU A 103 -3.24 -12.30 12.47
CA LEU A 103 -2.60 -13.34 11.65
C LEU A 103 -1.42 -12.76 10.87
N LEU A 104 -1.55 -11.54 10.33
CA LEU A 104 -0.48 -10.84 9.61
C LEU A 104 0.72 -10.54 10.53
N PHE A 105 0.48 -10.06 11.75
CA PHE A 105 1.58 -9.81 12.69
C PHE A 105 2.24 -11.09 13.18
N LYS A 106 1.47 -12.18 13.32
CA LYS A 106 2.04 -13.49 13.61
C LYS A 106 2.92 -13.98 12.45
N ALA A 107 2.48 -13.80 11.21
CA ALA A 107 3.23 -14.09 10.00
C ALA A 107 4.53 -13.27 9.86
N MET A 108 4.61 -12.08 10.46
CA MET A 108 5.84 -11.27 10.49
C MET A 108 6.94 -11.85 11.37
N ASN A 109 6.55 -12.57 12.43
CA ASN A 109 7.49 -13.21 13.36
C ASN A 109 7.90 -14.62 12.90
N ASP A 110 7.30 -15.11 11.82
CA ASP A 110 7.53 -16.44 11.29
C ASP A 110 8.77 -16.41 10.38
N ASP A 111 9.95 -16.74 10.94
CA ASP A 111 11.24 -16.77 10.24
C ASP A 111 11.47 -18.13 9.53
N SER A 112 10.39 -18.86 9.26
CA SER A 112 10.41 -20.32 9.01
C SER A 112 10.79 -20.76 7.60
N GLY A 113 11.27 -19.88 6.72
CA GLY A 113 11.72 -20.35 5.40
C GLY A 113 12.47 -19.35 4.52
N LEU A 114 13.68 -19.74 4.12
CA LEU A 114 14.45 -19.10 3.04
C LEU A 114 13.93 -19.45 1.64
N ALA A 115 12.96 -20.36 1.51
CA ALA A 115 12.43 -20.73 0.20
C ALA A 115 11.60 -19.59 -0.40
N GLN A 116 11.86 -19.30 -1.68
CA GLN A 116 11.29 -18.16 -2.40
C GLN A 116 9.75 -18.10 -2.31
N GLU A 117 9.08 -19.26 -2.32
CA GLU A 117 7.63 -19.35 -2.20
C GLU A 117 7.08 -18.70 -0.91
N TYR A 118 7.80 -18.82 0.22
CA TYR A 118 7.39 -18.18 1.47
C TYR A 118 7.61 -16.67 1.43
N ILE A 119 8.70 -16.22 0.82
CA ILE A 119 8.99 -14.79 0.62
C ILE A 119 7.89 -14.16 -0.24
N ASP A 120 7.50 -14.82 -1.32
CA ASP A 120 6.46 -14.35 -2.24
C ASP A 120 5.07 -14.34 -1.57
N ARG A 121 4.75 -15.37 -0.80
CA ARG A 121 3.50 -15.44 -0.03
C ARG A 121 3.44 -14.36 1.06
N GLN A 122 4.54 -14.16 1.76
CA GLN A 122 4.66 -13.11 2.77
C GLN A 122 4.52 -11.72 2.14
N ALA A 123 5.16 -11.48 0.99
CA ALA A 123 4.97 -10.24 0.23
C ALA A 123 3.52 -10.05 -0.21
N THR A 124 2.85 -11.11 -0.66
CA THR A 124 1.42 -11.09 -1.02
C THR A 124 0.55 -10.69 0.17
N LEU A 125 0.78 -11.31 1.34
CA LEU A 125 0.05 -10.98 2.56
C LEU A 125 0.21 -9.51 2.97
N PHE A 126 1.40 -8.93 2.80
CA PHE A 126 1.61 -7.52 3.17
C PHE A 126 1.03 -6.50 2.19
N ARG A 127 0.67 -6.92 0.96
CA ARG A 127 -0.19 -6.10 0.08
C ARG A 127 -1.56 -5.83 0.70
N TYR A 128 -1.95 -6.56 1.74
CA TYR A 128 -3.13 -6.25 2.55
C TYR A 128 -3.25 -4.77 2.93
N PHE A 129 -2.14 -4.14 3.33
CA PHE A 129 -2.14 -2.74 3.73
C PHE A 129 -2.33 -1.78 2.55
N ASP A 130 -2.08 -2.20 1.31
CA ASP A 130 -2.38 -1.42 0.10
C ASP A 130 -3.90 -1.33 -0.16
N PHE A 131 -4.66 -2.30 0.33
CA PHE A 131 -6.10 -2.40 0.08
C PHE A 131 -6.96 -1.88 1.23
N LEU A 132 -6.39 -1.70 2.42
CA LEU A 132 -7.08 -1.09 3.55
C LEU A 132 -7.29 0.41 3.35
N ASP A 133 -8.27 0.97 4.09
CA ASP A 133 -8.41 2.42 4.21
C ASP A 133 -7.12 3.00 4.82
N LYS A 134 -6.60 4.08 4.22
CA LYS A 134 -5.31 4.67 4.61
C LYS A 134 -5.21 4.96 6.10
N ASP A 135 -6.26 5.57 6.67
CA ASP A 135 -6.29 5.91 8.09
C ASP A 135 -6.24 4.67 8.98
N GLN A 136 -6.91 3.58 8.57
CA GLN A 136 -6.87 2.30 9.29
C GLN A 136 -5.48 1.66 9.18
N ALA A 137 -4.91 1.63 7.98
CA ALA A 137 -3.58 1.07 7.75
C ALA A 137 -2.51 1.82 8.56
N ILE A 138 -2.55 3.15 8.58
CA ILE A 138 -1.69 4.00 9.40
C ILE A 138 -1.89 3.68 10.88
N ALA A 139 -3.13 3.65 11.38
CA ALA A 139 -3.42 3.36 12.78
C ALA A 139 -2.88 1.98 13.22
N ILE A 140 -3.05 0.95 12.39
CA ILE A 140 -2.59 -0.41 12.67
C ILE A 140 -1.05 -0.49 12.68
N LEU A 141 -0.40 0.00 11.61
CA LEU A 141 1.05 -0.13 11.45
C LEU A 141 1.82 0.70 12.47
N TYR A 142 1.45 1.97 12.68
CA TYR A 142 2.11 2.83 13.66
C TYR A 142 1.76 2.44 15.09
N GLY A 143 0.55 1.93 15.34
CA GLY A 143 0.18 1.35 16.63
C GLY A 143 1.11 0.20 17.03
N GLN A 144 1.43 -0.70 16.10
CA GLN A 144 2.38 -1.79 16.35
C GLN A 144 3.81 -1.28 16.54
N LEU A 145 4.25 -0.24 15.81
CA LEU A 145 5.58 0.35 15.99
C LEU A 145 5.76 1.04 17.35
N LEU A 146 4.68 1.52 17.96
CA LEU A 146 4.66 2.11 19.30
C LEU A 146 4.56 1.07 20.42
N SER A 147 4.29 -0.20 20.08
CA SER A 147 4.14 -1.25 21.07
C SER A 147 5.46 -1.66 21.71
N ASP A 148 5.40 -1.99 23.01
CA ASP A 148 6.57 -2.44 23.78
C ASP A 148 7.03 -3.86 23.40
N ASP A 149 6.17 -4.65 22.74
CA ASP A 149 6.45 -6.00 22.28
C ASP A 149 7.01 -6.08 20.84
N LEU A 150 7.33 -4.92 20.24
CA LEU A 150 7.82 -4.84 18.86
C LEU A 150 9.10 -5.66 18.67
N THR A 151 9.04 -6.64 17.76
CA THR A 151 10.22 -7.43 17.40
C THR A 151 11.03 -6.78 16.28
N GLY A 152 12.32 -7.12 16.18
CA GLY A 152 13.17 -6.63 15.09
C GLY A 152 12.71 -7.09 13.69
N ALA A 153 12.03 -8.24 13.60
CA ALA A 153 11.45 -8.75 12.36
C ALA A 153 10.22 -7.93 11.94
N GLN A 154 9.28 -7.73 12.88
CA GLN A 154 8.12 -6.85 12.69
C GLN A 154 8.56 -5.44 12.29
N PHE A 155 9.56 -4.88 12.96
CA PHE A 155 10.11 -3.56 12.62
C PHE A 155 10.52 -3.46 11.15
N LYS A 156 11.27 -4.45 10.64
CA LYS A 156 11.76 -4.45 9.25
C LYS A 156 10.60 -4.51 8.26
N ILE A 157 9.63 -5.38 8.53
CA ILE A 157 8.48 -5.61 7.64
C ILE A 157 7.54 -4.42 7.67
N ILE A 158 7.17 -3.91 8.84
CA ILE A 158 6.29 -2.75 8.98
C ILE A 158 6.92 -1.52 8.33
N SER A 159 8.21 -1.27 8.54
CA SER A 159 8.91 -0.17 7.87
C SER A 159 8.86 -0.31 6.34
N LYS A 160 8.96 -1.54 5.83
CA LYS A 160 8.85 -1.82 4.39
C LYS A 160 7.44 -1.54 3.89
N ALA A 161 6.42 -2.01 4.61
CA ALA A 161 5.01 -1.77 4.27
C ALA A 161 4.68 -0.27 4.23
N ILE A 162 5.09 0.51 5.24
CA ILE A 162 4.89 1.96 5.27
C ILE A 162 5.51 2.62 4.03
N SER A 163 6.72 2.21 3.66
CA SER A 163 7.41 2.75 2.49
C SER A 163 6.76 2.34 1.16
N SER A 164 6.41 1.06 0.99
CA SER A 164 5.86 0.56 -0.28
C SER A 164 4.45 1.03 -0.55
N SER A 165 3.68 1.27 0.50
CA SER A 165 2.27 1.67 0.43
C SER A 165 2.08 3.19 0.52
N ASN A 166 3.17 3.97 0.57
CA ASN A 166 3.18 5.43 0.75
C ASN A 166 2.29 5.89 1.93
N LEU A 167 2.43 5.23 3.09
CA LEU A 167 1.66 5.48 4.31
C LEU A 167 2.42 6.36 5.31
N ILE A 168 3.24 7.29 4.80
CA ILE A 168 4.05 8.19 5.63
C ILE A 168 3.14 9.22 6.30
N ASP A 169 3.12 9.19 7.64
CA ASP A 169 2.38 10.11 8.49
C ASP A 169 3.33 10.79 9.51
N TYR A 170 3.47 12.11 9.39
CA TYR A 170 4.40 12.89 10.21
C TYR A 170 3.93 13.09 11.66
N ASP A 171 2.63 13.14 11.90
CA ASP A 171 2.07 13.25 13.26
C ASP A 171 2.35 11.96 14.05
N GLN A 172 2.27 10.80 13.37
CA GLN A 172 2.65 9.52 13.98
C GLN A 172 4.17 9.39 14.14
N VAL A 173 4.96 9.96 13.23
CA VAL A 173 6.44 10.02 13.37
C VAL A 173 6.85 10.79 14.62
N GLU A 174 6.19 11.90 14.94
CA GLU A 174 6.47 12.64 16.17
C GLU A 174 6.24 11.77 17.42
N LYS A 175 5.14 11.00 17.45
CA LYS A 175 4.87 10.04 18.53
C LYS A 175 5.94 8.95 18.61
N LEU A 176 6.40 8.44 17.47
CA LEU A 176 7.48 7.45 17.41
C LEU A 176 8.81 8.01 17.94
N LEU A 177 9.13 9.28 17.65
CA LEU A 177 10.33 9.96 18.16
C LEU A 177 10.31 10.10 19.70
N ALA A 178 9.13 10.17 20.30
CA ALA A 178 8.96 10.18 21.76
C ALA A 178 8.98 8.77 22.40
N GLY A 179 8.94 7.70 21.61
CA GLY A 179 8.79 6.32 22.08
C GLY A 179 10.10 5.58 22.44
N SER A 180 10.05 4.24 22.37
CA SER A 180 11.18 3.34 22.63
C SER A 180 12.35 3.53 21.64
N LEU A 181 13.53 2.95 21.92
CA LEU A 181 14.66 3.03 21.00
C LEU A 181 14.34 2.48 19.59
N LEU A 182 13.52 1.42 19.51
CA LEU A 182 13.07 0.86 18.24
C LEU A 182 12.07 1.78 17.55
N ALA A 183 11.13 2.38 18.29
CA ALA A 183 10.20 3.38 17.76
C ALA A 183 10.96 4.59 17.19
N LYS A 184 11.97 5.11 17.90
CA LYS A 184 12.84 6.19 17.40
C LYS A 184 13.59 5.81 16.13
N LYS A 185 14.10 4.57 16.04
CA LYS A 185 14.69 4.06 14.79
C LYS A 185 13.67 3.97 13.67
N ALA A 186 12.41 3.65 13.98
CA ALA A 186 11.33 3.60 13.00
C ALA A 186 11.04 4.99 12.46
N ALA A 187 10.88 5.97 13.36
CA ALA A 187 10.72 7.37 13.00
C ALA A 187 11.83 7.85 12.07
N LEU A 188 13.10 7.64 12.44
CA LEU A 188 14.23 8.04 11.60
C LEU A 188 14.19 7.36 10.23
N LYS A 189 13.86 6.07 10.17
CA LYS A 189 13.75 5.35 8.90
C LYS A 189 12.61 5.91 8.05
N VAL A 190 11.46 6.21 8.64
CA VAL A 190 10.32 6.81 7.92
C VAL A 190 10.66 8.21 7.41
N LEU A 191 11.39 9.03 8.20
CA LEU A 191 11.84 10.36 7.79
C LEU A 191 12.83 10.35 6.62
N THR A 192 13.56 9.25 6.42
CA THR A 192 14.45 9.09 5.25
C THR A 192 13.74 8.62 3.98
N LEU A 193 12.43 8.34 4.05
CA LEU A 193 11.65 7.91 2.89
C LEU A 193 11.11 9.13 2.14
N ASP A 194 11.08 9.02 0.81
CA ASP A 194 10.43 9.99 -0.04
C ASP A 194 8.94 9.69 -0.18
N LYS A 195 8.11 10.70 0.09
CA LYS A 195 6.67 10.66 -0.19
C LYS A 195 6.45 11.02 -1.66
N ASP A 196 5.51 10.35 -2.33
CA ASP A 196 5.17 10.68 -3.73
C ASP A 196 4.72 12.15 -3.89
N TRP A 197 4.06 12.70 -2.87
CA TRP A 197 3.52 14.06 -2.86
C TRP A 197 3.58 14.63 -1.45
N TYR A 198 4.09 15.86 -1.32
CA TYR A 198 4.17 16.57 -0.04
C TYR A 198 3.07 17.63 0.06
N SER A 199 2.37 17.65 1.18
CA SER A 199 1.45 18.73 1.53
C SER A 199 2.21 19.95 2.06
N ALA A 200 1.55 21.12 2.10
CA ALA A 200 2.15 22.31 2.72
C ALA A 200 2.44 22.09 4.22
N GLN A 201 1.63 21.28 4.89
CA GLN A 201 1.84 20.89 6.29
C GLN A 201 3.07 19.98 6.44
N ASP A 202 3.24 19.03 5.52
CA ASP A 202 4.40 18.14 5.48
C ASP A 202 5.71 18.96 5.36
N ILE A 203 5.71 19.95 4.47
CA ILE A 203 6.87 20.84 4.26
C ILE A 203 7.16 21.65 5.53
N ALA A 204 6.12 22.23 6.15
CA ALA A 204 6.27 22.98 7.39
C ALA A 204 6.85 22.10 8.51
N TYR A 205 6.37 20.86 8.64
CA TYR A 205 6.90 19.89 9.59
C TYR A 205 8.37 19.55 9.32
N LEU A 206 8.74 19.25 8.07
CA LEU A 206 10.13 18.95 7.73
C LEU A 206 11.07 20.15 7.98
N GLN A 207 10.56 21.38 7.87
CA GLN A 207 11.31 22.58 8.21
C GLN A 207 11.56 22.72 9.72
N THR A 208 10.64 22.29 10.59
CA THR A 208 10.89 22.33 12.05
C THR A 208 11.96 21.33 12.48
N LEU A 209 12.10 20.21 11.76
CA LEU A 209 13.14 19.21 12.00
C LEU A 209 14.53 19.65 11.49
N LYS A 210 14.58 20.63 10.60
CA LYS A 210 15.83 21.22 10.12
C LYS A 210 16.34 22.15 11.24
N GLY A 211 17.07 21.57 12.19
CA GLY A 211 17.76 22.35 13.22
C GLY A 211 18.56 23.48 12.57
N GLU A 212 18.57 24.65 13.21
CA GLU A 212 19.43 25.78 12.82
C GLU A 212 20.87 25.27 12.76
N GLY A 213 21.35 25.00 11.54
CA GLY A 213 22.72 24.58 11.25
C GLY A 213 23.62 25.78 11.05
#